data_AF-A0A7S4QWU8-F1
#
_entry.id   AF-A0A7S4QWU8-F1
#
_cell.length_a   1.000
_cell.length_b   1.000
_cell.length_c   1.000
_cell.angle_alpha   90.00
_cell.angle_beta   90.00
_cell.angle_gamma   90.00
#
_symmetry.space_group_name_H-M   'P 1'
#
loop_
_entity.id
_entity.type
_entity.pdbx_description
1 polymer ?
#
loop_
_entity_poly.entity_id
_entity_poly.type
_entity_poly.pdbx_seq_one_letter_code
_entity_poly.pdbx_strand_id
1 'polypeptide(L)'
;MPRGPSEQDLKDALATYNMQKELCMKEGDKLGQAEAALAMSQIHVMAGKIEDARRLQNFLPMAKMHSAMAGANAEMAQGLYSELGAEKYSEQLKAAQTVLDMERVQWTAAYRGSTFDYNYQVG
;
A
#
# COMPACT_ATOMS: atom_id res chain seq x y z
N MET A 1 -22.35 3.64 -15.03
CA MET A 1 -21.47 3.95 -13.89
C MET A 1 -20.06 3.50 -14.27
N PRO A 2 -19.01 4.29 -14.01
CA PRO A 2 -17.64 3.80 -14.19
C PRO A 2 -17.45 2.58 -13.28
N ARG A 3 -16.90 1.48 -13.82
CA ARG A 3 -16.45 0.38 -12.98
C ARG A 3 -15.23 0.87 -12.21
N GLY A 4 -15.17 0.57 -10.91
CA GLY A 4 -13.94 0.77 -10.12
C GLY A 4 -12.77 -0.03 -10.69
N PRO A 5 -11.54 0.18 -10.19
CA PRO A 5 -10.37 -0.53 -10.70
C PRO A 5 -10.52 -2.05 -10.54
N SER A 6 -10.08 -2.78 -11.55
CA SER A 6 -9.99 -4.25 -11.51
C SER A 6 -8.79 -4.71 -10.68
N GLU A 7 -8.75 -6.01 -10.33
CA GLU A 7 -7.59 -6.60 -9.64
C GLU A 7 -6.31 -6.47 -10.48
N GLN A 8 -6.43 -6.56 -11.81
CA GLN A 8 -5.33 -6.35 -12.73
C GLN A 8 -4.84 -4.89 -12.74
N ASP A 9 -5.77 -3.91 -12.75
CA ASP A 9 -5.40 -2.48 -12.68
C ASP A 9 -4.61 -2.17 -11.39
N LEU A 10 -5.03 -2.76 -10.26
CA LEU A 10 -4.35 -2.57 -8.98
C LEU A 10 -2.98 -3.26 -8.94
N LYS A 11 -2.87 -4.47 -9.51
CA LYS A 11 -1.59 -5.16 -9.64
C LYS A 11 -0.61 -4.33 -10.47
N ASP A 12 -1.03 -3.86 -11.63
CA ASP A 12 -0.18 -3.08 -12.52
C ASP A 12 0.26 -1.77 -11.84
N ALA A 13 -0.64 -1.11 -11.12
CA ALA A 13 -0.30 0.05 -10.31
C ALA A 13 0.73 -0.28 -9.22
N LEU A 14 0.58 -1.39 -8.49
CA LEU A 14 1.56 -1.80 -7.48
C LEU A 14 2.94 -2.06 -8.09
N ALA A 15 3.00 -2.72 -9.25
CA ALA A 15 4.25 -2.96 -9.95
C ALA A 15 4.90 -1.65 -10.42
N THR A 16 4.13 -0.74 -11.00
CA THR A 16 4.62 0.59 -11.41
C THR A 16 5.16 1.39 -10.24
N TYR A 17 4.41 1.49 -9.14
CA TYR A 17 4.88 2.24 -7.98
C TYR A 17 6.05 1.57 -7.27
N ASN A 18 6.16 0.24 -7.29
CA ASN A 18 7.35 -0.42 -6.77
C ASN A 18 8.60 -0.05 -7.59
N MET A 19 8.51 -0.07 -8.92
CA MET A 19 9.60 0.37 -9.80
C MET A 19 9.96 1.85 -9.57
N GLN A 20 8.96 2.73 -9.44
CA GLN A 20 9.19 4.15 -9.16
C GLN A 20 9.87 4.36 -7.80
N LYS A 21 9.41 3.67 -6.75
CA LYS A 21 10.01 3.74 -5.42
C LYS A 21 11.48 3.34 -5.45
N GLU A 22 11.82 2.26 -6.15
CA GLU A 22 13.21 1.82 -6.32
C GLU A 22 14.06 2.84 -7.09
N LEU A 23 13.49 3.49 -8.11
CA LEU A 23 14.18 4.55 -8.85
C LEU A 23 14.44 5.77 -7.95
N CYS A 24 13.42 6.28 -7.27
CA CYS A 24 13.55 7.42 -6.36
C CYS A 24 14.54 7.11 -5.22
N MET A 25 14.60 5.85 -4.74
CA MET A 25 15.61 5.41 -3.78
C MET A 25 17.04 5.51 -4.33
N LYS A 26 17.26 5.10 -5.58
CA LYS A 26 18.58 5.20 -6.25
C LYS A 26 19.00 6.64 -6.48
N GLU A 27 18.04 7.52 -6.80
CA GLU A 27 18.28 8.94 -7.06
C GLU A 27 18.37 9.78 -5.77
N GLY A 28 18.00 9.21 -4.62
CA GLY A 28 17.91 9.94 -3.36
C GLY A 28 16.72 10.89 -3.26
N ASP A 29 15.73 10.77 -4.17
CA ASP A 29 14.48 11.52 -4.12
C ASP A 29 13.57 10.99 -3.02
N LYS A 30 13.64 11.62 -1.85
CA LYS A 30 12.81 11.26 -0.69
C LYS A 30 11.33 11.59 -0.91
N LEU A 31 11.00 12.63 -1.68
CA LEU A 31 9.61 13.01 -1.91
C LEU A 31 8.94 11.99 -2.81
N GLY A 32 9.58 11.61 -3.92
CA GLY A 32 9.09 10.55 -4.80
C GLY A 32 8.96 9.21 -4.08
N GLN A 33 9.89 8.87 -3.18
CA GLN A 33 9.75 7.69 -2.31
C GLN A 33 8.53 7.77 -1.39
N ALA A 34 8.28 8.93 -0.77
CA ALA A 34 7.15 9.13 0.14
C ALA A 34 5.81 9.04 -0.60
N GLU A 35 5.72 9.66 -1.78
CA GLU A 35 4.53 9.64 -2.62
C GLU A 35 4.24 8.24 -3.15
N ALA A 36 5.25 7.52 -3.63
CA ALA A 36 5.10 6.14 -4.07
C ALA A 36 4.65 5.24 -2.92
N ALA A 37 5.25 5.37 -1.73
CA ALA A 37 4.84 4.61 -0.55
C ALA A 37 3.39 4.90 -0.14
N LEU A 38 2.97 6.17 -0.10
CA LEU A 38 1.59 6.53 0.23
C LEU A 38 0.61 5.95 -0.81
N ALA A 39 0.89 6.07 -2.10
CA ALA A 39 0.08 5.50 -3.16
C ALA A 39 -0.03 3.97 -3.03
N MET A 40 1.10 3.27 -2.83
CA MET A 40 1.11 1.83 -2.61
C MET A 40 0.28 1.41 -1.39
N SER A 41 0.31 2.19 -0.30
CA SER A 41 -0.50 1.89 0.88
C SER A 41 -2.00 1.86 0.56
N GLN A 42 -2.48 2.83 -0.22
CA GLN A 42 -3.87 2.96 -0.62
C GLN A 42 -4.26 1.88 -1.65
N ILE A 43 -3.39 1.58 -2.60
CA ILE A 43 -3.61 0.53 -3.60
C ILE A 43 -3.69 -0.84 -2.92
N HIS A 44 -2.83 -1.13 -1.94
CA HIS A 44 -2.91 -2.36 -1.17
C HIS A 44 -4.21 -2.48 -0.36
N VAL A 45 -4.75 -1.38 0.20
CA VAL A 45 -6.08 -1.40 0.82
C VAL A 45 -7.16 -1.80 -0.19
N MET A 46 -7.11 -1.24 -1.41
CA MET A 46 -8.08 -1.59 -2.46
C MET A 46 -7.90 -3.04 -2.92
N ALA A 47 -6.67 -3.48 -3.16
CA ALA A 47 -6.35 -4.83 -3.62
C ALA A 47 -6.79 -5.88 -2.59
N GLY A 48 -6.54 -5.63 -1.30
CA GLY A 48 -6.98 -6.50 -0.21
C GLY A 48 -8.50 -6.61 -0.06
N LYS A 49 -9.28 -5.61 -0.51
CA LYS A 49 -10.75 -5.71 -0.54
C LYS A 49 -11.24 -6.54 -1.72
N ILE A 50 -10.63 -6.37 -2.89
CA ILE A 50 -10.96 -7.16 -4.08
C ILE A 50 -10.58 -8.63 -3.87
N GLU A 51 -9.38 -8.89 -3.35
CA GLU A 51 -8.93 -10.24 -3.03
C GLU A 51 -9.86 -10.92 -2.02
N ASP A 52 -10.27 -10.21 -0.95
CA ASP A 52 -11.23 -10.75 0.01
C ASP A 52 -12.57 -11.09 -0.62
N ALA A 53 -13.10 -10.23 -1.49
CA ALA A 53 -14.35 -10.50 -2.19
C ALA A 53 -14.24 -11.77 -3.06
N ARG A 54 -13.13 -11.96 -3.76
CA ARG A 54 -12.84 -13.17 -4.55
C ARG A 54 -12.68 -14.40 -3.66
N ARG A 55 -11.98 -14.28 -2.53
CA ARG A 55 -11.75 -15.38 -1.58
C ARG A 55 -13.05 -15.82 -0.92
N LEU A 56 -13.93 -14.87 -0.59
CA LEU A 56 -15.25 -15.15 -0.04
C LEU A 56 -16.11 -15.99 -1.00
N GLN A 57 -16.09 -15.67 -2.30
CA GLN A 57 -16.78 -16.48 -3.32
C GLN A 57 -16.29 -17.93 -3.38
N ASN A 58 -15.05 -18.17 -2.96
CA ASN A 58 -14.41 -19.48 -2.94
C ASN A 58 -14.35 -20.10 -1.53
N PHE A 59 -15.05 -19.54 -0.54
CA PHE A 59 -15.05 -19.98 0.86
C PHE A 59 -13.65 -20.03 1.51
N LEU A 60 -12.75 -19.16 1.05
CA LEU A 60 -11.38 -19.05 1.57
C LEU A 60 -11.31 -17.99 2.68
N PRO A 61 -10.43 -18.17 3.69
CA PRO A 61 -10.21 -17.17 4.73
C PRO A 61 -9.62 -15.89 4.13
N MET A 62 -9.87 -14.74 4.76
CA MET A 62 -9.31 -13.44 4.34
C MET A 62 -7.79 -13.48 4.23
N ALA A 63 -7.26 -12.82 3.22
CA ALA A 63 -5.81 -12.68 3.05
C ALA A 63 -5.23 -11.68 4.06
N LYS A 64 -3.92 -11.77 4.31
CA LYS A 64 -3.24 -10.88 5.27
C LYS A 64 -2.21 -9.96 4.62
N MET A 65 -1.67 -10.36 3.47
CA MET A 65 -0.49 -9.69 2.91
C MET A 65 -0.79 -8.28 2.41
N HIS A 66 -1.92 -8.06 1.74
CA HIS A 66 -2.28 -6.71 1.30
C HIS A 66 -2.49 -5.73 2.47
N SER A 67 -3.10 -6.16 3.57
CA SER A 67 -3.25 -5.29 4.76
C SER A 67 -1.93 -5.05 5.48
N ALA A 68 -1.06 -6.06 5.54
CA ALA A 68 0.29 -5.91 6.07
C ALA A 68 1.10 -4.90 5.24
N MET A 69 1.10 -5.04 3.92
CA MET A 69 1.83 -4.14 3.03
C MET A 69 1.23 -2.74 2.98
N ALA A 70 -0.08 -2.59 3.15
CA ALA A 70 -0.70 -1.28 3.33
C ALA A 70 -0.09 -0.56 4.54
N GLY A 71 0.01 -1.25 5.68
CA GLY A 71 0.64 -0.71 6.89
C GLY A 71 2.12 -0.38 6.70
N ALA A 72 2.90 -1.31 6.14
CA ALA A 72 4.34 -1.11 5.92
C ALA A 72 4.64 0.11 5.02
N ASN A 73 3.90 0.26 3.93
CA ASN A 73 4.07 1.41 3.04
C ASN A 73 3.55 2.71 3.68
N ALA A 74 2.51 2.67 4.51
CA ALA A 74 2.05 3.85 5.25
C ALA A 74 3.05 4.32 6.31
N GLU A 75 3.70 3.40 7.05
CA GLU A 75 4.80 3.71 7.98
C GLU A 75 5.98 4.35 7.25
N MET A 76 6.37 3.78 6.10
CA MET A 76 7.44 4.34 5.27
C MET A 76 7.10 5.75 4.80
N ALA A 77 5.87 5.97 4.30
CA ALA A 77 5.40 7.29 3.90
C ALA A 77 5.44 8.28 5.07
N GLN A 78 4.95 7.89 6.26
CA GLN A 78 4.99 8.75 7.45
C GLN A 78 6.41 9.17 7.83
N GLY A 79 7.34 8.21 7.85
CA GLY A 79 8.75 8.49 8.14
C GLY A 79 9.33 9.53 7.19
N LEU A 80 9.16 9.30 5.88
CA LEU A 80 9.71 10.18 4.84
C LEU A 80 9.07 11.58 4.86
N TYR A 81 7.75 11.68 5.00
CA TYR A 81 7.08 12.99 5.09
C TYR A 81 7.46 13.75 6.36
N SER A 82 7.68 13.04 7.47
CA SER A 82 8.17 13.65 8.71
C SER A 82 9.57 14.22 8.54
N GLU A 83 10.47 13.49 7.87
CA GLU A 83 11.83 13.96 7.55
C GLU A 83 11.84 15.17 6.59
N LEU A 84 10.90 15.22 5.65
CA LEU A 84 10.79 16.31 4.67
C LEU A 84 10.12 17.57 5.25
N GLY A 85 9.55 17.49 6.45
CA GLY A 85 8.89 18.59 7.15
C GLY A 85 7.41 18.32 7.39
N ALA A 86 7.08 17.85 8.59
CA ALA A 86 5.73 17.42 8.97
C ALA A 86 4.64 18.48 8.76
N GLU A 87 4.94 19.77 8.96
CA GLU A 87 3.99 20.85 8.76
C GLU A 87 3.58 21.00 7.29
N LYS A 88 4.52 20.80 6.37
CA LYS A 88 4.31 20.91 4.92
C LYS A 88 3.46 19.76 4.37
N TYR A 89 3.58 18.58 4.96
CA TYR A 89 2.94 17.34 4.48
C TYR A 89 1.89 16.80 5.44
N SER A 90 1.23 17.69 6.19
CA SER A 90 0.26 17.32 7.22
C SER A 90 -0.92 16.49 6.68
N GLU A 91 -1.38 16.76 5.45
CA GLU A 91 -2.44 15.99 4.80
C GLU A 91 -1.99 14.58 4.42
N GLN A 92 -0.76 14.43 3.93
CA GLN A 92 -0.18 13.13 3.61
C GLN A 92 0.06 12.30 4.87
N LEU A 93 0.51 12.94 5.96
CA LEU A 93 0.66 12.29 7.26
C LEU A 93 -0.69 11.81 7.81
N LYS A 94 -1.76 12.62 7.69
CA LYS A 94 -3.12 12.20 8.05
C LYS A 94 -3.63 11.05 7.19
N ALA A 95 -3.36 11.08 5.89
CA ALA A 95 -3.76 10.01 4.98
C ALA A 95 -3.06 8.68 5.33
N ALA A 96 -1.76 8.71 5.59
CA ALA A 96 -1.01 7.54 6.03
C ALA A 96 -1.50 7.05 7.41
N GLN A 97 -1.76 7.96 8.35
CA GLN A 97 -2.32 7.61 9.66
C GLN A 97 -3.68 6.93 9.54
N THR A 98 -4.54 7.41 8.64
CA THR A 98 -5.85 6.80 8.37
C THR A 98 -5.73 5.35 7.92
N VAL A 99 -4.70 5.00 7.12
CA VAL A 99 -4.42 3.61 6.75
C VAL A 99 -3.93 2.80 7.95
N LEU A 100 -3.06 3.37 8.79
CA LEU A 100 -2.53 2.69 9.98
C LEU A 100 -3.57 2.46 11.06
N ASP A 101 -4.59 3.31 11.14
CA ASP A 101 -5.70 3.21 12.08
C ASP A 101 -6.76 2.19 11.64
N MET A 102 -6.68 1.64 10.41
CA MET A 102 -7.57 0.58 9.98
C MET A 102 -7.36 -0.68 10.84
N GLU A 103 -8.44 -1.17 11.46
CA GLU A 103 -8.42 -2.35 12.33
C GLU A 103 -7.69 -3.55 11.69
N ARG A 104 -7.99 -3.83 10.41
CA ARG A 104 -7.33 -4.91 9.67
C ARG A 104 -5.82 -4.69 9.54
N VAL A 105 -5.39 -3.46 9.28
CA VAL A 105 -3.97 -3.08 9.15
C VAL A 105 -3.25 -3.21 10.48
N GLN A 106 -3.90 -2.87 11.60
CA GLN A 106 -3.38 -3.09 12.95
C GLN A 106 -3.28 -4.59 13.27
N TRP A 107 -4.29 -5.39 12.94
CA TRP A 107 -4.28 -6.83 13.18
C TRP A 107 -3.18 -7.56 12.42
N THR A 108 -2.78 -7.04 11.26
CA THR A 108 -1.68 -7.60 10.45
C THR A 108 -0.31 -6.97 10.73
N ALA A 109 -0.14 -6.20 11.80
CA ALA A 109 1.11 -5.48 12.08
C ALA A 109 2.34 -6.40 12.15
N ALA A 110 2.19 -7.62 12.70
CA ALA A 110 3.27 -8.60 12.79
C ALA A 110 3.84 -9.04 11.42
N TYR A 111 3.12 -8.78 10.32
CA TYR A 111 3.54 -9.15 8.97
C TYR A 111 4.15 -7.99 8.17
N ARG A 112 4.22 -6.76 8.71
CA ARG A 112 4.72 -5.58 7.98
C ARG A 112 6.16 -5.70 7.49
N GLY A 113 6.98 -6.52 8.13
CA GLY A 113 8.36 -6.82 7.69
C GLY A 113 8.46 -7.94 6.65
N SER A 114 7.34 -8.49 6.18
CA SER A 114 7.34 -9.57 5.19
C SER A 114 7.55 -9.05 3.77
N THR A 115 8.09 -9.89 2.90
CA THR A 115 8.20 -9.57 1.47
C THR A 115 6.84 -9.74 0.78
N PHE A 116 6.60 -8.89 -0.23
CA PHE A 116 5.45 -9.00 -1.11
C PHE A 116 5.94 -9.19 -2.53
N ASP A 117 5.49 -10.26 -3.19
CA ASP A 117 5.81 -10.50 -4.59
C ASP A 117 4.90 -9.64 -5.47
N TYR A 118 5.45 -8.61 -6.10
CA TYR A 118 4.71 -7.74 -7.03
C TYR A 118 4.50 -8.36 -8.42
N ASN A 119 5.09 -9.53 -8.69
CA ASN A 119 4.94 -10.25 -9.95
C ASN A 119 3.88 -11.37 -9.90
N TYR A 120 3.07 -11.42 -8.83
CA TYR A 120 2.01 -12.41 -8.64
C TYR A 120 0.95 -12.40 -9.75
N GLN A 121 0.34 -13.54 -10.04
CA GLN A 121 -0.74 -13.64 -11.04
C GLN A 121 -2.11 -13.33 -10.42
N VAL A 122 -2.89 -12.53 -11.13
CA VAL A 122 -4.32 -12.35 -10.85
C VAL A 122 -5.03 -13.53 -11.51
N GLY A 123 -5.63 -14.40 -10.70
CA GLY A 123 -6.31 -15.63 -11.14
C GLY A 123 -7.78 -15.45 -11.44
#